data_AF-A0A1Y1MNY3-F1
#
_entry.id   AF-A0A1Y1MNY3-F1
#
_cell.length_a   1.000
_cell.length_b   1.000
_cell.length_c   1.000
_cell.angle_alpha   90.00
_cell.angle_beta   90.00
_cell.angle_gamma   90.00
#
_symmetry.space_group_name_H-M   'P 1'
#
loop_
_entity.id
_entity.type
_entity.pdbx_description
1 polymer ?
#
loop_
_entity_poly.entity_id
_entity_poly.type
_entity_poly.pdbx_seq_one_letter_code
_entity_poly.pdbx_strand_id
1 'polypeptide(L)'
;YYGSKQLEGKFDFENERSVNPFFAKFVDEIERRKESRKLELNGYLTKPTTRLARYPLLLENVLKYTEEGNPDKDDIPKVLTMIRDILGRVNAESGKAENRFNLRRLQEQLKFRPQERVDLRLTEDGREM
;
A
#
# COMPACT_ATOMS: atom_id res chain seq x y z
N TYR A 1 9.89 1.91 -0.46
CA TYR A 1 9.27 0.82 -1.25
C TYR A 1 7.90 1.27 -1.75
N TYR A 2 7.33 0.63 -2.79
CA TYR A 2 6.04 1.04 -3.35
C TYR A 2 4.92 1.06 -2.30
N GLY A 3 4.77 -0.01 -1.52
CA GLY A 3 3.72 -0.12 -0.48
C GLY A 3 3.78 1.00 0.57
N SER A 4 4.98 1.36 1.05
CA SER A 4 5.16 2.44 2.03
C SER A 4 4.78 3.83 1.52
N LYS A 5 4.80 4.04 0.19
CA LYS A 5 4.45 5.32 -0.46
C LYS A 5 3.05 5.33 -1.06
N GLN A 6 2.40 4.17 -1.13
CA GLN A 6 1.07 4.03 -1.68
C GLN A 6 0.04 4.85 -0.87
N LEU A 7 0.14 4.82 0.46
CA LEU A 7 -0.76 5.57 1.35
C LEU A 7 -0.62 7.09 1.14
N GLU A 8 0.62 7.59 1.18
CA GLU A 8 0.93 9.01 0.94
C GLU A 8 0.40 9.44 -0.44
N GLY A 9 0.69 8.67 -1.49
CA GLY A 9 0.23 9.00 -2.84
C GLY A 9 -1.29 8.98 -3.00
N LYS A 10 -2.01 8.07 -2.33
CA LYS A 10 -3.48 8.08 -2.31
C LYS A 10 -4.00 9.31 -1.59
N PHE A 11 -3.41 9.65 -0.45
CA PHE A 11 -3.82 10.83 0.30
C PHE A 11 -3.61 12.12 -0.48
N ASP A 12 -2.43 12.31 -1.05
CA ASP A 12 -2.11 13.52 -1.83
C ASP A 12 -3.01 13.65 -3.05
N PHE A 13 -3.30 12.53 -3.72
CA PHE A 13 -4.25 12.48 -4.83
C PHE A 13 -5.66 12.92 -4.42
N GLU A 14 -6.21 12.36 -3.34
CA GLU A 14 -7.54 12.74 -2.85
C GLU A 14 -7.57 14.19 -2.37
N ASN A 15 -6.52 14.64 -1.69
CA ASN A 15 -6.39 16.02 -1.23
C ASN A 15 -6.39 16.98 -2.42
N GLU A 16 -5.53 16.77 -3.41
CA GLU A 16 -5.47 17.61 -4.62
C GLU A 16 -6.79 17.60 -5.39
N ARG A 17 -7.43 16.43 -5.53
CA ARG A 17 -8.76 16.31 -6.15
C ARG A 17 -9.83 17.10 -5.41
N SER A 18 -9.75 17.20 -4.08
CA SER A 18 -10.71 17.93 -3.27
C SER A 18 -10.54 19.45 -3.32
N VAL A 19 -9.31 19.95 -3.47
CA VAL A 19 -9.00 21.39 -3.40
C VAL A 19 -8.88 22.04 -4.78
N ASN A 20 -8.60 21.27 -5.83
CA ASN A 20 -8.35 21.78 -7.17
C ASN A 20 -9.41 21.29 -8.19
N PRO A 21 -10.40 22.12 -8.55
CA PRO A 21 -11.46 21.74 -9.49
C PRO A 21 -10.94 21.38 -10.90
N PHE A 22 -9.83 21.98 -11.34
CA PHE A 22 -9.24 21.65 -12.65
C PHE A 22 -8.63 20.24 -12.63
N PHE A 23 -7.95 19.89 -11.54
CA PHE A 23 -7.42 18.55 -11.36
C PHE A 23 -8.54 17.52 -11.23
N ALA A 24 -9.60 17.81 -10.47
CA ALA A 24 -10.76 16.93 -10.36
C ALA A 24 -11.40 16.62 -11.71
N LYS A 25 -11.61 17.65 -12.54
CA LYS A 25 -12.14 17.47 -13.89
C LYS A 25 -11.22 16.63 -14.77
N PHE A 26 -9.91 16.87 -14.70
CA PHE A 26 -8.92 16.07 -15.41
C PHE A 26 -8.99 14.59 -15.01
N VAL A 27 -9.05 14.30 -13.71
CA VAL A 27 -9.18 12.93 -13.19
C VAL A 27 -10.42 12.25 -13.76
N ASP A 28 -11.59 12.90 -13.67
CA ASP A 28 -12.85 12.35 -14.19
C ASP A 28 -12.80 12.07 -15.70
N GLU A 29 -12.14 12.94 -16.48
CA GLU A 29 -11.94 12.75 -17.91
C GLU A 29 -11.04 11.55 -18.22
N ILE A 30 -9.95 11.39 -17.46
CA ILE A 30 -9.01 10.26 -17.62
C ILE A 30 -9.67 8.94 -17.22
N GLU A 31 -10.40 8.89 -16.11
CA GLU A 31 -11.03 7.65 -15.60
C GLU A 31 -12.13 7.14 -16.54
N ARG A 32 -12.74 8.01 -17.34
CA ARG A 32 -13.73 7.66 -18.39
C ARG A 32 -13.12 7.10 -19.67
N ARG A 33 -11.81 7.23 -19.88
CA ARG A 33 -11.14 6.70 -21.07
C ARG A 33 -11.18 5.17 -21.10
N LYS A 34 -11.16 4.59 -22.31
CA LYS A 34 -11.24 3.13 -22.49
C LYS A 34 -10.07 2.41 -21.83
N GLU A 35 -8.90 3.04 -21.84
CA GLU A 35 -7.64 2.61 -21.28
C GLU A 35 -7.72 2.41 -19.76
N SER A 36 -8.50 3.25 -19.08
CA SER A 36 -8.76 3.18 -17.64
C SER A 36 -9.63 1.99 -17.27
N ARG A 37 -10.31 1.35 -18.24
CA ARG A 37 -11.18 0.17 -18.05
C ARG A 37 -12.21 0.37 -16.92
N LYS A 38 -12.71 1.61 -16.78
CA LYS A 38 -13.63 2.03 -15.70
C LYS A 38 -13.08 1.82 -14.28
N LEU A 39 -11.75 1.81 -14.12
CA LEU A 39 -11.11 1.69 -12.82
C LEU A 39 -10.48 3.03 -12.45
N GLU A 40 -10.76 3.48 -11.23
CA GLU A 40 -10.19 4.70 -10.66
C GLU A 40 -8.69 4.53 -10.33
N LEU A 41 -7.96 5.64 -10.23
CA LEU A 41 -6.53 5.61 -9.96
C LEU A 41 -6.19 4.84 -8.67
N ASN A 42 -6.98 5.01 -7.61
CA ASN A 42 -6.81 4.29 -6.33
C ASN A 42 -6.87 2.76 -6.50
N GLY A 43 -7.69 2.29 -7.43
CA GLY A 43 -7.77 0.88 -7.79
C GLY A 43 -6.47 0.38 -8.42
N TYR A 44 -5.87 1.17 -9.33
CA TYR A 44 -4.56 0.86 -9.93
C TYR A 44 -3.43 0.89 -8.91
N LEU A 45 -3.42 1.88 -8.00
CA LEU A 45 -2.42 1.98 -6.94
C LEU A 45 -2.40 0.76 -6.01
N THR A 46 -3.51 0.01 -5.95
CA THR A 46 -3.63 -1.20 -5.11
C THR A 46 -3.17 -2.48 -5.83
N LYS A 47 -2.95 -2.43 -7.15
CA LYS A 47 -2.58 -3.61 -7.95
C LYS A 47 -1.21 -4.20 -7.58
N PRO A 48 -0.13 -3.43 -7.38
CA PRO A 48 1.17 -4.03 -7.10
C PRO A 48 1.18 -4.80 -5.76
N THR A 49 0.58 -4.23 -4.71
CA THR A 49 0.47 -4.86 -3.40
C THR A 49 -0.38 -6.13 -3.45
N THR A 50 -1.55 -6.07 -4.10
CA THR A 50 -2.42 -7.24 -4.25
C THR A 50 -1.85 -8.30 -5.18
N ARG A 51 -1.07 -7.91 -6.19
CA ARG A 51 -0.40 -8.86 -7.09
C ARG A 51 0.65 -9.68 -6.36
N LEU A 52 1.43 -9.04 -5.48
CA LEU A 52 2.44 -9.74 -4.67
C LEU A 52 1.79 -10.84 -3.81
N ALA A 53 0.65 -10.54 -3.20
CA ALA A 53 -0.11 -11.49 -2.38
C ALA A 53 -0.75 -12.64 -3.18
N ARG A 54 -0.90 -12.49 -4.50
CA ARG A 54 -1.45 -13.55 -5.37
C ARG A 54 -0.42 -14.59 -5.79
N TYR A 55 0.87 -14.27 -5.78
CA TYR A 55 1.90 -15.22 -6.23
C TYR A 55 1.91 -16.53 -5.44
N PRO A 56 1.77 -16.54 -4.10
CA PRO A 56 1.65 -17.79 -3.35
C PRO A 56 0.50 -18.66 -3.85
N LEU A 57 -0.69 -18.08 -4.02
CA LEU A 57 -1.89 -18.79 -4.48
C LEU A 57 -1.72 -19.38 -5.88
N LEU A 58 -1.07 -18.63 -6.79
CA LEU A 58 -0.83 -19.09 -8.15
C LEU A 58 0.20 -20.23 -8.17
N LEU A 59 1.29 -20.10 -7.42
CA LEU A 59 2.35 -21.09 -7.36
C LEU A 59 1.92 -22.37 -6.63
N GLU A 60 1.10 -22.26 -5.58
CA GLU A 60 0.46 -23.40 -4.91
C GLU A 60 -0.41 -24.19 -5.88
N ASN A 61 -1.16 -23.50 -6.75
CA ASN A 61 -1.94 -24.17 -7.79
C ASN A 61 -1.03 -24.85 -8.82
N VAL A 62 0.05 -24.21 -9.25
CA VAL A 62 1.02 -24.86 -10.15
C VAL A 62 1.56 -26.14 -9.50
N LEU A 63 2.07 -26.04 -8.26
CA LEU A 63 2.63 -27.18 -7.51
C LEU A 63 1.67 -28.36 -7.35
N LYS A 64 0.38 -28.05 -7.14
CA LYS A 64 -0.68 -29.06 -7.03
C LYS A 64 -0.84 -29.89 -8.31
N TYR A 65 -0.65 -29.28 -9.48
CA TYR A 65 -0.82 -29.93 -10.78
C TYR A 65 0.50 -30.31 -11.46
N THR A 66 1.65 -30.06 -10.82
CA THR A 66 2.95 -30.56 -11.27
C THR A 66 3.04 -32.08 -11.06
N GLU A 67 3.64 -32.80 -12.00
CA GLU A 67 3.86 -34.25 -11.92
C GLU A 67 5.00 -34.63 -10.94
N GLU A 68 4.96 -35.85 -10.43
CA GLU A 68 6.06 -36.41 -9.63
C GLU A 68 7.31 -36.62 -10.49
N GLY A 69 8.48 -36.21 -9.99
CA GLY A 69 9.75 -36.26 -10.73
C GLY A 69 10.08 -35.01 -11.55
N ASN A 70 9.16 -34.05 -11.66
CA ASN A 70 9.47 -32.73 -12.21
C ASN A 70 10.24 -31.88 -11.17
N PRO A 71 11.36 -31.22 -11.54
CA PRO A 71 12.14 -30.39 -10.61
C PRO A 71 11.34 -29.26 -9.94
N ASP A 72 10.26 -28.78 -10.56
CA ASP A 72 9.37 -27.77 -10.00
C ASP A 72 8.67 -28.23 -8.72
N LYS A 73 8.55 -29.55 -8.48
CA LYS A 73 8.06 -30.09 -7.19
C LYS A 73 8.93 -29.66 -6.02
N ASP A 74 10.23 -29.51 -6.24
CA ASP A 74 11.20 -29.11 -5.21
C ASP A 74 11.46 -27.61 -5.21
N ASP A 75 11.42 -26.97 -6.38
CA ASP A 75 11.77 -25.56 -6.52
C ASP A 75 10.61 -24.62 -6.15
N ILE A 76 9.37 -24.95 -6.48
CA ILE A 76 8.22 -24.11 -6.13
C ILE A 76 8.07 -23.93 -4.61
N PRO A 77 8.21 -24.95 -3.74
CA PRO A 77 8.21 -24.77 -2.29
C PRO A 77 9.26 -23.79 -1.76
N LYS A 78 10.47 -23.80 -2.35
CA LYS A 78 11.54 -22.84 -1.99
C LYS A 78 11.12 -21.43 -2.37
N VAL A 79 10.61 -21.23 -3.58
CA VAL A 79 10.11 -19.94 -4.06
C VAL A 79 8.95 -19.42 -3.21
N LEU A 80 8.00 -20.30 -2.84
CA LEU A 80 6.89 -19.96 -1.95
C LEU A 80 7.37 -19.41 -0.61
N THR A 81 8.41 -20.03 -0.03
CA THR A 81 9.02 -19.56 1.22
C THR A 81 9.60 -18.16 1.04
N MET A 82 10.40 -17.95 0.00
CA MET A 82 11.00 -16.64 -0.30
C MET A 82 9.94 -15.54 -0.51
N ILE A 83 8.85 -15.83 -1.24
CA ILE A 83 7.79 -14.86 -1.49
C ILE A 83 7.01 -14.53 -0.21
N ARG A 84 6.73 -15.52 0.65
CA ARG A 84 6.06 -15.29 1.94
C ARG A 84 6.91 -14.43 2.87
N ASP A 85 8.23 -14.64 2.89
CA ASP A 85 9.15 -13.80 3.67
C ASP A 85 9.16 -12.35 3.17
N ILE A 86 9.20 -12.15 1.84
CA ILE A 86 9.10 -10.82 1.24
C ILE A 86 7.75 -10.17 1.59
N LEU A 87 6.64 -10.92 1.50
CA LEU A 87 5.31 -10.43 1.88
C LEU A 87 5.26 -10.00 3.35
N GLY A 88 5.82 -10.80 4.26
CA GLY A 88 5.91 -10.46 5.68
C GLY A 88 6.67 -9.15 5.91
N ARG A 89 7.84 -8.99 5.26
CA ARG A 89 8.64 -7.76 5.33
C ARG A 89 7.89 -6.55 4.75
N VAL A 90 7.26 -6.70 3.58
CA VAL A 90 6.50 -5.62 2.94
C VAL A 90 5.32 -5.21 3.80
N ASN A 91 4.61 -6.16 4.41
CA ASN A 91 3.48 -5.89 5.28
C ASN A 91 3.92 -5.12 6.55
N ALA A 92 5.00 -5.58 7.20
CA ALA A 92 5.56 -4.92 8.37
C ALA A 92 6.01 -3.49 8.06
N GLU A 93 6.75 -3.29 6.97
CA GLU A 93 7.24 -1.95 6.59
C GLU A 93 6.13 -1.02 6.11
N SER A 94 5.08 -1.55 5.46
CA SER A 94 3.91 -0.76 5.08
C SER A 94 3.11 -0.33 6.31
N GLY A 95 2.90 -1.23 7.28
CA GLY A 95 2.23 -0.91 8.54
C GLY A 95 2.98 0.15 9.35
N LYS A 96 4.31 0.04 9.46
CA LYS A 96 5.13 1.08 10.10
C LYS A 96 5.02 2.43 9.38
N ALA A 97 5.05 2.42 8.04
CA ALA A 97 4.93 3.64 7.25
C ALA A 97 3.56 4.31 7.41
N GLU A 98 2.49 3.51 7.44
CA GLU A 98 1.13 3.98 7.69
C GLU A 98 0.97 4.58 9.08
N ASN A 99 1.47 3.89 10.11
CA ASN A 99 1.45 4.40 11.47
C ASN A 99 2.20 5.75 11.59
N ARG A 100 3.42 5.86 11.03
CA ARG A 100 4.17 7.13 10.99
C ARG A 100 3.44 8.22 10.21
N PHE A 101 2.76 7.88 9.14
CA PHE A 101 1.97 8.85 8.38
C PHE A 101 0.79 9.38 9.20
N ASN A 102 0.02 8.49 9.83
CA ASN A 102 -1.13 8.87 10.65
C ASN A 102 -0.72 9.70 11.87
N LEU A 103 0.37 9.34 12.55
CA LEU A 103 0.91 10.10 13.68
C LEU A 103 1.34 11.52 13.29
N ARG A 104 2.01 11.68 12.14
CA ARG A 104 2.36 13.01 11.60
C ARG A 104 1.12 13.85 11.33
N ARG A 105 0.09 13.26 10.70
CA ARG A 105 -1.17 13.96 10.45
C ARG A 105 -1.89 14.37 11.72
N LEU A 106 -1.92 13.50 12.72
CA LEU A 106 -2.50 13.82 14.03
C LEU A 106 -1.76 15.00 14.67
N GLN A 107 -0.43 15.01 14.61
CA GLN A 107 0.39 16.13 15.09
C GLN A 107 0.05 17.45 14.40
N GLU A 108 -0.15 17.44 13.08
CA GLU A 108 -0.51 18.64 12.30
C GLU A 108 -1.93 19.14 12.60
N GLN A 109 -2.85 18.25 12.92
CA GLN A 109 -4.25 18.60 13.22
C GLN A 109 -4.47 19.08 14.66
N LEU A 110 -3.53 18.80 15.56
CA LEU A 110 -3.63 19.22 16.96
C LEU A 110 -3.56 20.75 17.09
N LYS A 111 -4.68 21.34 17.53
CA LYS A 111 -4.76 22.75 17.89
C LYS A 111 -4.65 22.88 19.40
N PHE A 112 -3.57 23.51 19.86
CA PHE A 112 -3.39 23.83 21.28
C PHE A 112 -3.87 25.24 21.57
N ARG A 113 -4.49 25.44 22.73
CA ARG A 113 -4.66 26.79 23.29
C ARG A 113 -3.27 27.34 23.65
N PRO A 114 -3.04 28.68 23.59
CA PRO A 114 -1.71 29.28 23.76
C PRO A 114 -0.97 28.88 25.05
N GLN A 115 -1.68 28.41 26.08
CA GLN A 115 -1.15 28.06 27.41
C GLN A 115 -1.26 26.56 27.75
N GLU A 116 -1.73 25.71 26.83
CA GLU A 116 -1.93 24.26 27.05
C GLU A 116 -1.16 23.41 26.03
N ARG A 117 -0.07 23.93 25.45
CA ARG A 117 0.72 23.15 24.49
C ARG A 117 1.41 21.98 25.19
N VAL A 118 0.88 20.78 25.00
CA VAL A 118 1.48 19.54 25.48
C VAL A 118 2.26 18.92 24.32
N ASP A 119 3.56 18.71 24.53
CA ASP A 119 4.34 17.92 23.58
C ASP A 119 3.95 16.45 23.72
N LEU A 120 3.12 16.01 22.77
CA LEU A 120 2.65 14.64 22.73
C LEU A 120 3.68 13.69 22.12
N ARG A 121 4.84 14.14 21.64
CA ARG A 121 5.93 13.27 21.13
C ARG A 121 5.43 12.23 20.13
N LEU A 122 4.56 12.66 19.21
CA LEU A 122 3.89 11.79 18.26
C LEU A 122 4.85 11.25 17.17
N THR A 123 6.00 11.89 16.98
CA THR A 123 7.01 11.51 15.98
C THR A 123 8.22 10.75 16.55
N GLU A 124 8.25 10.41 17.85
CA GLU A 124 9.35 9.63 18.43
C GLU A 124 9.38 8.17 17.91
N ASP A 125 10.59 7.62 17.77
CA ASP A 125 10.79 6.24 17.32
C ASP A 125 10.19 5.23 18.32
N GLY A 126 9.37 4.31 17.81
CA GLY A 126 8.72 3.25 18.60
C GLY A 126 7.28 3.55 19.04
N ARG A 127 6.72 4.70 18.68
CA ARG A 127 5.32 5.03 18.98
C ARG A 127 4.34 4.41 17.97
N GLU A 128 3.30 3.76 18.48
CA GLU A 128 2.19 3.18 17.69
C GLU A 128 0.87 3.84 18.10
N MET A 129 -0.07 3.98 17.15
CA MET A 129 -1.44 4.41 17.44
C MET A 129 -2.20 3.39 18.27
#